data_AF-A0A8J5KGI2-F1
#
_entry.id   AF-A0A8J5KGI2-F1
#
_cell.length_a   1.000
_cell.length_b   1.000
_cell.length_c   1.000
_cell.angle_alpha   90.00
_cell.angle_beta   90.00
_cell.angle_gamma   90.00
#
_symmetry.space_group_name_H-M   'P 1'
#
loop_
_entity.id
_entity.type
_entity.pdbx_description
1 polymer ?
#
loop_
_entity_poly.entity_id
_entity_poly.type
_entity_poly.pdbx_seq_one_letter_code
_entity_poly.pdbx_strand_id
1 'polypeptide(L)'
;MRLQTLTKSSSRYARGWFYHKDQQLWFTRVPNSETLVKTHAYERGLYLCFDPNTWSTILKEHFVLHYDAVEKKPILPSDHP
;
A
#
# COMPACT_ATOMS: atom_id res chain seq x y z
N MET A 1 -6.49 34.15 5.89
CA MET A 1 -6.15 32.85 5.27
C MET A 1 -6.56 31.76 6.24
N ARG A 2 -7.75 31.16 6.07
CA ARG A 2 -8.34 30.19 7.01
C ARG A 2 -8.23 28.76 6.44
N LEU A 3 -7.50 27.93 7.19
CA LEU A 3 -7.74 26.54 7.56
C LEU A 3 -8.41 25.59 6.55
N GLN A 4 -7.61 24.59 6.13
CA GLN A 4 -7.94 23.15 6.12
C GLN A 4 -9.32 22.75 5.59
N THR A 5 -9.41 22.44 4.30
CA THR A 5 -10.50 21.62 3.75
C THR A 5 -10.12 20.14 3.77
N LEU A 6 -10.06 19.55 4.97
CA LEU A 6 -10.04 18.10 5.16
C LEU A 6 -11.47 17.55 5.05
N THR A 7 -12.01 17.53 3.84
CA THR A 7 -13.29 16.85 3.58
C THR A 7 -13.21 16.00 2.31
N LYS A 8 -12.62 14.81 2.46
CA LYS A 8 -13.05 13.65 1.67
C LYS A 8 -13.02 12.38 2.51
N SER A 9 -13.89 12.36 3.52
CA SER A 9 -14.24 11.18 4.30
C SER A 9 -15.23 10.29 3.52
N SER A 10 -14.83 9.75 2.37
CA SER A 10 -15.68 8.89 1.54
C SER A 10 -14.94 7.87 0.67
N SER A 11 -13.95 7.16 1.23
CA SER A 11 -13.32 6.01 0.53
C SER A 11 -12.61 5.01 1.45
N ARG A 12 -13.18 4.72 2.63
CA ARG A 12 -12.55 3.74 3.55
C ARG A 12 -12.61 2.29 3.06
N TYR A 13 -13.42 2.01 2.03
CA TYR A 13 -13.74 0.65 1.54
C TYR A 13 -13.05 0.25 0.22
N ALA A 14 -12.24 1.12 -0.40
CA ALA A 14 -11.47 0.78 -1.62
C ALA A 14 -9.95 0.69 -1.36
N ARG A 15 -9.55 0.32 -0.13
CA ARG A 15 -8.18 0.51 0.37
C ARG A 15 -7.14 -0.49 -0.12
N GLY A 16 -7.37 -1.18 -1.25
CA GLY A 16 -6.33 -1.96 -1.94
C GLY A 16 -5.47 -2.86 -1.04
N TRP A 17 -6.04 -3.40 0.04
CA TRP A 17 -5.30 -4.22 0.99
C TRP A 17 -4.96 -5.54 0.32
N PHE A 18 -3.73 -5.99 0.49
CA PHE A 18 -3.22 -7.26 0.01
C PHE A 18 -2.56 -8.01 1.16
N TYR A 19 -2.66 -9.33 1.12
CA TYR A 19 -2.05 -10.18 2.12
C TYR A 19 -0.63 -10.55 1.69
N HIS A 20 0.34 -10.35 2.58
CA HIS A 20 1.73 -10.72 2.37
C HIS A 20 1.98 -12.08 2.99
N LYS A 21 2.22 -13.10 2.16
CA LYS A 21 2.29 -14.51 2.58
C LYS A 21 3.40 -14.77 3.60
N ASP A 22 4.57 -14.16 3.37
CA ASP A 22 5.76 -14.34 4.23
C ASP A 22 5.60 -13.69 5.62
N GLN A 23 5.11 -12.44 5.66
CA GLN A 23 4.90 -11.70 6.90
C GLN A 23 3.60 -12.10 7.60
N GLN A 24 2.69 -12.78 6.90
CA GLN A 24 1.33 -13.11 7.34
C GLN A 24 0.49 -11.91 7.80
N LEU A 25 0.80 -10.72 7.27
CA LEU A 25 0.16 -9.47 7.62
C LEU A 25 -0.51 -8.83 6.40
N TRP A 26 -1.44 -7.92 6.69
CA TRP A 26 -2.14 -7.15 5.69
C TRP A 26 -1.38 -5.86 5.41
N PHE A 27 -1.19 -5.56 4.13
CA PHE A 27 -0.49 -4.37 3.69
C PHE A 27 -1.34 -3.58 2.70
N THR A 28 -1.16 -2.27 2.67
CA THR A 28 -1.72 -1.41 1.65
C THR A 28 -0.74 -0.34 1.23
N ARG A 29 -0.80 0.04 -0.05
CA ARG A 29 -0.01 1.14 -0.61
C ARG A 29 -0.57 2.46 -0.10
N VAL A 30 0.30 3.36 0.38
CA VAL A 30 -0.13 4.71 0.74
C VAL A 30 -0.45 5.49 -0.53
N PRO A 31 -1.67 6.01 -0.72
CA PRO A 31 -2.01 6.82 -1.88
C PRO A 31 -1.20 8.12 -1.86
N ASN A 32 -0.76 8.58 -3.05
CA ASN A 32 0.14 9.73 -3.21
C ASN A 32 1.55 9.54 -2.63
N SER A 33 1.96 8.31 -2.31
CA SER A 33 3.38 8.03 -2.09
C SER A 33 4.09 7.86 -3.43
N GLU A 34 5.14 8.65 -3.66
CA GLU A 34 6.06 8.41 -4.76
C GLU A 34 6.70 7.05 -4.54
N THR A 35 6.32 6.07 -5.37
CA THR A 35 6.98 4.77 -5.38
C THR A 35 8.41 4.98 -5.86
N LEU A 36 9.34 4.96 -4.90
CA LEU A 36 10.75 5.24 -5.11
C LEU A 36 11.37 4.34 -6.18
N VAL A 37 10.93 3.07 -6.25
CA VAL A 37 11.40 2.11 -7.25
C VAL A 37 10.24 1.21 -7.67
N LYS A 38 10.02 1.08 -8.98
CA LYS A 38 9.13 0.06 -9.55
C LYS A 38 9.90 -0.75 -10.57
N THR A 39 9.90 -2.06 -10.42
CA THR A 39 10.49 -3.00 -11.38
C THR A 39 9.45 -4.05 -11.76
N HIS A 40 9.76 -4.93 -12.70
CA HIS A 40 8.87 -6.04 -13.07
C HIS A 40 8.71 -7.10 -11.97
N ALA A 41 9.66 -7.19 -11.02
CA ALA A 41 9.66 -8.23 -9.98
C ALA A 41 9.21 -7.71 -8.60
N TYR A 42 9.54 -6.46 -8.30
CA TYR A 42 9.25 -5.84 -7.00
C TYR A 42 9.09 -4.32 -7.14
N GLU A 43 8.53 -3.72 -6.11
CA GLU A 43 8.52 -2.27 -5.95
C GLU A 43 8.89 -1.86 -4.53
N ARG A 44 9.39 -0.65 -4.38
CA ARG A 44 9.76 -0.05 -3.10
C ARG A 44 9.01 1.25 -2.92
N GLY A 45 8.37 1.41 -1.76
CA GLY A 45 7.57 2.60 -1.47
C GLY A 45 7.11 2.65 -0.01
N LEU A 46 6.11 3.49 0.25
CA LEU A 46 5.48 3.59 1.56
C LEU A 46 4.27 2.65 1.64
N TYR A 47 4.29 1.81 2.67
CA TYR A 47 3.25 0.82 2.92
C TYR A 47 2.72 0.94 4.33
N LEU A 48 1.42 0.79 4.49
CA LEU A 48 0.79 0.61 5.79
C LEU A 48 0.61 -0.89 6.03
N CYS A 49 1.17 -1.38 7.12
CA CYS A 49 1.03 -2.75 7.62
C CYS A 49 0.02 -2.75 8.76
N PHE A 50 -1.00 -3.61 8.70
CA PHE A 50 -1.93 -3.83 9.80
C PHE A 50 -1.46 -5.01 10.63
N ASP A 51 -1.19 -4.77 11.91
CA ASP A 51 -0.80 -5.79 12.87
C ASP A 51 -2.01 -6.18 13.75
N PRO A 52 -2.53 -7.42 13.64
CA PRO A 52 -3.66 -7.87 14.43
C PRO A 52 -3.32 -8.06 15.91
N ASN A 53 -2.04 -8.23 16.27
CA ASN A 53 -1.62 -8.42 17.66
C ASN A 53 -1.72 -7.11 18.45
N THR A 54 -1.36 -5.99 17.82
CA THR A 54 -1.41 -4.65 18.42
C THR A 54 -2.62 -3.84 17.99
N TRP A 55 -3.46 -4.41 17.11
CA TRP A 55 -4.62 -3.79 16.49
C TRP A 55 -4.31 -2.41 15.90
N SER A 56 -3.11 -2.25 15.34
CA SER A 56 -2.57 -0.97 14.93
C SER A 56 -2.02 -1.03 13.50
N THR A 57 -2.05 0.10 12.80
CA THR A 57 -1.43 0.23 11.47
C THR A 57 -0.08 0.92 11.60
N ILE A 58 0.97 0.23 11.18
CA ILE A 58 2.36 0.71 11.21
C ILE A 58 2.74 1.17 9.80
N LEU A 59 3.28 2.38 9.68
CA LEU A 59 3.84 2.88 8.43
C LEU A 59 5.25 2.30 8.25
N LYS A 60 5.44 1.52 7.19
CA LYS A 60 6.75 1.04 6.75
C LYS A 60 7.20 1.88 5.57
N GLU A 61 8.15 2.76 5.84
CA GLU A 61 8.88 3.50 4.82
C GLU A 61 9.85 2.55 4.11
N HIS A 62 10.13 2.82 2.83
CA HIS A 62 11.10 2.04 2.05
C HIS A 62 10.83 0.53 1.98
N PHE A 63 9.59 0.09 2.20
CA PHE A 63 9.24 -1.32 2.18
C PHE A 63 9.32 -1.86 0.77
N VAL A 64 10.00 -3.01 0.62
CA VAL A 64 10.14 -3.72 -0.65
C VAL A 64 9.04 -4.75 -0.76
N LEU A 65 8.11 -4.52 -1.67
CA LEU A 65 7.06 -5.46 -1.99
C LEU A 65 7.47 -6.32 -3.18
N HIS A 66 7.73 -7.61 -2.92
CA HIS A 66 7.90 -8.60 -3.98
C HIS A 66 6.52 -9.05 -4.48
N TYR A 67 6.28 -8.96 -5.79
CA TYR A 67 4.98 -9.33 -6.35
C TYR A 67 4.67 -10.83 -6.23
N ASP A 68 5.69 -11.67 -6.03
CA ASP A 68 5.52 -13.10 -5.77
C ASP A 68 5.13 -13.40 -4.30
N ALA A 69 5.50 -12.51 -3.38
CA ALA A 69 5.23 -12.67 -1.94
C ALA A 69 3.80 -12.27 -1.55
N VAL A 70 3.06 -11.62 -2.45
CA VAL A 70 1.65 -11.25 -2.24
C VAL A 70 0.69 -12.24 -2.87
N GLU A 71 -0.43 -12.46 -2.20
CA GLU A 71 -1.43 -13.42 -2.66
C GLU A 71 -2.23 -12.88 -3.86
N LYS A 72 -2.56 -11.58 -3.81
CA LYS A 72 -3.24 -10.88 -4.90
C LYS A 72 -2.22 -10.02 -5.61
N LYS A 73 -1.75 -10.46 -6.78
CA LYS A 73 -0.85 -9.66 -7.62
C LYS A 73 -1.51 -8.31 -7.87
N PRO A 74 -0.84 -7.19 -7.55
CA PRO A 74 -1.41 -5.88 -7.82
C PRO A 74 -1.61 -5.75 -9.33
N ILE A 75 -2.81 -5.34 -9.72
CA ILE A 75 -3.10 -5.03 -11.13
C ILE A 75 -2.27 -3.79 -11.44
N LEU A 76 -1.14 -3.98 -12.10
CA LEU A 76 -0.38 -2.87 -12.64
C LEU A 76 -1.27 -2.21 -13.70
N PRO A 77 -1.45 -0.88 -13.71
CA PRO A 77 -2.05 -0.24 -14.86
C PRO A 77 -1.17 -0.61 -16.06
N SER A 78 -1.70 -1.45 -16.96
CA SER A 78 -1.06 -1.65 -18.25
C SER A 78 -1.09 -0.30 -18.93
N ASP A 79 0.09 0.26 -19.16
CA ASP A 79 0.28 1.38 -20.05
C ASP A 79 -0.22 0.91 -21.43
N HIS A 80 -1.47 1.25 -21.75
CA HIS A 80 -2.02 0.99 -23.07
C HIS A 80 -1.50 2.13 -23.96
N PRO A 81 -0.87 1.81 -25.12
CA PRO A 81 -0.35 2.82 -26.04
C PRO A 81 -1.45 3.74 -26.59
#